data_AF-A0A6J4IWS1-F1
#
_entry.id   AF-A0A6J4IWS1-F1
#
_cell.length_a   1.000
_cell.length_b   1.000
_cell.length_c   1.000
_cell.angle_alpha   90.00
_cell.angle_beta   90.00
_cell.angle_gamma   90.00
#
_symmetry.space_group_name_H-M   'P 1'
#
loop_
_entity.id
_entity.type
_entity.pdbx_description
1 polymer ?
#
loop_
_entity_poly.entity_id
_entity_poly.type
_entity_poly.pdbx_seq_one_letter_code
_entity_poly.pdbx_strand_id
1 'polypeptide(L)'
;LYAERIWAPAPDVFARATVGLLEPMFAGVSAEALWRPHAKPFALGLDLNWVAQRAYDGGFSTLGYSVATGHLSLYADLPVWNLYAVLRGGRYLAGDWGGTVEIGRRFSSGIEVGGFATLTNVPFRRFGEGSFDKGIYLRFPLQLLGPETSARATATVRPVQRDGGQRLAVDNPLWEVARDGRADALQRGFMGFVR
;
A
#
# COMPACT_ATOMS: atom_id res chain seq x y z
N LEU A 1 1.18 -13.57 13.79
CA LEU A 1 -0.21 -13.62 14.27
C LEU A 1 -0.72 -12.19 14.35
N TYR A 2 -1.74 -11.87 13.54
CA TYR A 2 -2.46 -10.61 13.60
C TYR A 2 -3.96 -10.91 13.50
N ALA A 3 -4.78 -9.96 13.95
CA ALA A 3 -6.21 -9.94 13.69
C ALA A 3 -6.50 -8.81 12.70
N GLU A 4 -7.32 -9.10 11.68
CA GLU A 4 -7.74 -8.14 10.66
C GLU A 4 -9.27 -8.11 10.60
N ARG A 5 -9.82 -6.92 10.37
CA ARG A 5 -11.22 -6.73 10.04
C ARG A 5 -11.37 -5.72 8.93
N ILE A 6 -12.08 -6.09 7.88
CA ILE A 6 -12.48 -5.22 6.77
C ILE A 6 -14.01 -5.08 6.80
N TRP A 7 -14.53 -3.87 6.59
CA TRP A 7 -15.97 -3.62 6.49
C TRP A 7 -16.26 -2.40 5.60
N ALA A 8 -17.52 -2.22 5.23
CA ALA A 8 -17.99 -1.06 4.47
C ALA A 8 -18.94 -0.22 5.34
N PRO A 9 -18.47 0.84 6.02
CA PRO A 9 -19.32 1.64 6.91
C PRO A 9 -20.37 2.47 6.16
N ALA A 10 -20.16 2.75 4.87
CA ALA A 10 -21.07 3.48 4.01
C ALA A 10 -20.90 3.01 2.54
N PRO A 11 -21.85 3.32 1.64
CA PRO A 11 -21.66 3.07 0.21
C PRO A 11 -20.36 3.71 -0.27
N ASP A 12 -19.60 2.97 -1.09
CA ASP A 12 -18.31 3.39 -1.65
C ASP A 12 -17.21 3.70 -0.63
N VAL A 13 -17.44 3.47 0.67
CA VAL A 13 -16.45 3.62 1.73
C VAL A 13 -16.11 2.25 2.29
N PHE A 14 -14.82 1.93 2.29
CA PHE A 14 -14.25 0.73 2.88
C PHE A 14 -13.36 1.14 4.05
N ALA A 15 -13.38 0.34 5.10
CA ALA A 15 -12.56 0.55 6.27
C ALA A 15 -11.90 -0.76 6.67
N ARG A 16 -10.72 -0.64 7.26
CA ARG A 16 -9.91 -1.76 7.70
C ARG A 16 -9.23 -1.43 9.01
N ALA A 17 -9.17 -2.40 9.89
CA ALA A 17 -8.39 -2.32 11.12
C ALA A 17 -7.62 -3.62 11.30
N THR A 18 -6.33 -3.50 11.57
CA THR A 18 -5.41 -4.62 11.77
C THR A 18 -4.60 -4.39 13.03
N VAL A 19 -4.44 -5.45 13.84
CA VAL A 19 -3.64 -5.40 15.08
C VAL A 19 -2.79 -6.65 15.22
N GLY A 20 -1.56 -6.48 15.70
CA GLY A 20 -0.64 -7.57 16.02
C GLY A 20 0.66 -7.45 15.25
N LEU A 21 1.16 -8.56 14.71
CA LEU A 21 2.38 -8.60 13.93
C LEU A 21 2.07 -8.19 12.48
N LEU A 22 2.25 -6.90 12.18
CA LEU A 22 1.92 -6.32 10.88
C LEU A 22 3.00 -6.64 9.83
N GLU A 23 4.28 -6.66 10.25
CA GLU A 23 5.43 -7.02 9.44
C GLU A 23 6.42 -7.88 10.24
N PRO A 24 7.37 -8.56 9.59
CA PRO A 24 8.44 -9.26 10.29
C PRO A 24 9.15 -8.38 11.32
N MET A 25 9.36 -7.10 11.00
CA MET A 25 10.09 -6.14 11.84
C MET A 25 9.20 -5.23 12.70
N PHE A 26 7.88 -5.19 12.47
CA PHE A 26 6.98 -4.24 13.17
C PHE A 26 5.72 -4.92 13.69
N ALA A 27 5.39 -4.62 14.95
CA ALA A 27 4.11 -4.96 15.56
C ALA A 27 3.35 -3.68 15.88
N GLY A 28 2.02 -3.71 15.84
CA GLY A 28 1.24 -2.53 16.20
C GLY A 28 -0.21 -2.59 15.74
N VAL A 29 -0.77 -1.41 15.52
CA VAL A 29 -2.12 -1.21 15.02
C VAL A 29 -2.07 -0.42 13.71
N SER A 30 -2.93 -0.80 12.77
CA SER A 30 -3.14 -0.14 11.49
C SER A 30 -4.63 0.07 11.28
N ALA A 31 -4.99 1.26 10.81
CA ALA A 31 -6.33 1.60 10.38
C ALA A 31 -6.25 2.22 8.99
N GLU A 32 -7.12 1.75 8.10
CA GLU A 32 -7.24 2.30 6.75
C GLU A 32 -8.69 2.65 6.45
N ALA A 33 -8.88 3.71 5.69
CA ALA A 33 -10.15 4.06 5.08
C ALA A 33 -9.93 4.33 3.59
N LEU A 34 -10.82 3.82 2.75
CA LEU A 34 -10.79 4.03 1.32
C LEU A 34 -12.17 4.49 0.86
N TRP A 35 -12.24 5.66 0.26
CA TRP A 35 -13.41 6.13 -0.47
C TRP A 35 -13.20 5.95 -1.96
N ARG A 36 -14.04 5.13 -2.59
CA ARG A 36 -13.97 4.78 -4.01
C ARG A 36 -15.36 4.81 -4.63
N PRO A 37 -15.79 5.98 -5.12
CA PRO A 37 -17.10 6.12 -5.75
C PRO A 37 -17.31 5.16 -6.91
N HIS A 38 -18.52 4.62 -6.98
CA HIS A 38 -18.94 3.89 -8.18
C HIS A 38 -18.93 4.82 -9.40
N ALA A 39 -18.46 4.32 -10.54
CA ALA A 39 -18.33 5.05 -11.81
C ALA A 39 -17.35 6.25 -11.85
N LYS A 40 -16.49 6.45 -10.84
CA LYS A 40 -15.38 7.43 -10.93
C LYS A 40 -14.04 6.72 -11.18
N PRO A 41 -13.14 7.37 -11.95
CA PRO A 41 -11.80 6.83 -12.23
C PRO A 41 -10.81 7.15 -11.11
N PHE A 42 -11.26 7.51 -9.91
CA PHE A 42 -10.35 7.84 -8.80
C PHE A 42 -10.84 7.28 -7.47
N ALA A 43 -9.93 7.20 -6.51
CA ALA A 43 -10.21 6.86 -5.12
C ALA A 43 -9.31 7.65 -4.17
N LEU A 44 -9.79 7.90 -2.96
CA LEU A 44 -9.04 8.51 -1.87
C LEU A 44 -8.83 7.50 -0.75
N GLY A 45 -7.59 7.34 -0.31
CA GLY A 45 -7.21 6.46 0.79
C GLY A 45 -6.59 7.24 1.94
N LEU A 46 -6.86 6.82 3.17
CA LEU A 46 -6.21 7.30 4.38
C LEU A 46 -5.69 6.09 5.14
N ASP A 47 -4.38 6.09 5.42
CA ASP A 47 -3.70 5.08 6.21
C ASP A 47 -3.20 5.72 7.51
N LEU A 48 -3.45 5.10 8.66
CA LEU A 48 -2.96 5.52 9.97
C LEU A 48 -2.40 4.31 10.72
N ASN A 49 -1.14 4.37 11.15
CA ASN A 49 -0.51 3.25 11.84
C ASN A 49 0.26 3.72 13.06
N TRP A 50 0.26 2.91 14.11
CA TRP A 50 1.16 3.05 15.24
C TRP A 50 1.87 1.73 15.45
N VAL A 51 3.18 1.74 15.23
CA VAL A 51 3.99 0.53 15.23
C VAL A 51 5.20 0.65 16.15
N ALA A 52 5.59 -0.48 16.72
CA ALA A 52 6.80 -0.66 17.49
C ALA A 52 7.72 -1.65 16.77
N GLN A 53 9.02 -1.33 16.74
CA GLN A 53 10.03 -2.19 16.13
C GLN A 53 10.27 -3.41 17.01
N ARG A 54 10.22 -4.58 16.41
CA ARG A 54 10.41 -5.87 17.07
C ARG A 54 11.89 -6.20 17.20
N ALA A 55 12.23 -6.96 18.22
CA ALA A 55 13.56 -7.55 18.33
C ALA A 55 13.77 -8.63 17.25
N TYR A 56 15.05 -8.85 16.91
CA TYR A 56 15.44 -9.77 15.84
C TYR A 56 15.24 -11.26 16.21
N ASP A 57 14.93 -11.56 17.47
CA ASP A 57 14.71 -12.92 18.00
C ASP A 57 13.37 -13.54 17.55
N GLY A 58 12.54 -12.78 16.83
CA GLY A 58 11.24 -13.23 16.32
C GLY A 58 10.15 -13.34 17.40
N GLY A 59 10.45 -12.95 18.65
CA GLY A 59 9.52 -12.93 19.77
C GLY A 59 8.57 -11.73 19.77
N PHE A 60 7.95 -11.48 20.92
CA PHE A 60 7.11 -10.30 21.19
C PHE A 60 7.90 -9.12 21.80
N SER A 61 9.21 -9.28 21.97
CA SER A 61 10.13 -8.25 22.45
C SER A 61 10.25 -7.09 21.45
N THR A 62 10.41 -5.87 21.96
CA THR A 62 10.54 -4.65 21.15
C THR A 62 11.90 -3.97 21.38
N LEU A 63 12.46 -3.36 20.35
CA LEU A 63 13.73 -2.62 20.43
C LEU A 63 13.58 -1.21 21.04
N GLY A 64 12.41 -0.87 21.59
CA GLY A 64 12.14 0.43 22.20
C GLY A 64 11.87 1.58 21.21
N TYR A 65 11.91 1.31 19.91
CA TYR A 65 11.49 2.26 18.87
C TYR A 65 10.00 2.11 18.59
N SER A 66 9.25 3.22 18.68
CA SER A 66 7.86 3.29 18.23
C SER A 66 7.63 4.53 17.38
N VAL A 67 6.77 4.41 16.38
CA VAL A 67 6.50 5.47 15.43
C VAL A 67 5.03 5.44 15.00
N ALA A 68 4.43 6.63 14.94
CA ALA A 68 3.16 6.84 14.26
C ALA A 68 3.46 7.21 12.81
N THR A 69 2.83 6.50 11.87
CA THR A 69 2.91 6.76 10.43
C THR A 69 1.52 6.99 9.88
N GLY A 70 1.42 7.67 8.76
CA GLY A 70 0.13 7.87 8.12
C GLY A 70 0.24 8.57 6.79
N HIS A 71 -0.66 8.23 5.87
CA HIS A 71 -0.62 8.71 4.50
C HIS A 71 -2.01 9.02 3.98
N LEU A 72 -2.14 10.14 3.29
CA LEU A 72 -3.26 10.41 2.39
C LEU A 72 -2.83 9.99 0.99
N SER A 73 -3.67 9.22 0.31
CA SER A 73 -3.41 8.67 -1.02
C SER A 73 -4.53 9.06 -1.99
N LEU A 74 -4.16 9.48 -3.20
CA LEU A 74 -5.06 9.65 -4.34
C LEU A 74 -4.66 8.64 -5.40
N TYR A 75 -5.61 7.81 -5.81
CA TYR A 75 -5.48 6.85 -6.89
C TYR A 75 -6.30 7.35 -8.06
N ALA A 76 -5.74 7.35 -9.28
CA ALA A 76 -6.45 7.78 -10.47
C ALA A 76 -6.12 6.90 -11.68
N ASP A 77 -7.14 6.36 -12.31
CA ASP A 77 -7.07 5.79 -13.66
C ASP A 77 -7.10 6.94 -14.67
N LEU A 78 -6.06 7.05 -15.50
CA LEU A 78 -5.94 8.10 -16.50
C LEU A 78 -6.67 7.68 -17.79
N PRO A 79 -7.30 8.62 -18.51
CA PRO A 79 -8.12 8.30 -19.69
C PRO A 79 -7.31 7.88 -20.93
N VAL A 80 -5.98 7.86 -20.83
CA VAL A 80 -5.08 7.58 -21.95
C VAL A 80 -4.22 6.34 -21.66
N TRP A 81 -4.06 5.51 -22.69
CA TRP A 81 -3.11 4.40 -22.76
C TRP A 81 -3.15 3.39 -21.59
N ASN A 82 -4.27 3.28 -20.87
CA ASN A 82 -4.42 2.46 -19.66
C ASN A 82 -3.39 2.81 -18.58
N LEU A 83 -3.08 4.10 -18.45
CA LEU A 83 -2.21 4.60 -17.40
C LEU A 83 -2.98 4.77 -16.09
N TYR A 84 -2.27 4.66 -14.98
CA TYR A 84 -2.74 5.08 -13.67
C TYR A 84 -1.68 5.92 -12.98
N ALA A 85 -2.12 6.77 -12.08
CA ALA A 85 -1.29 7.56 -11.20
C ALA A 85 -1.69 7.31 -9.75
N VAL A 86 -0.70 7.28 -8.87
CA VAL A 86 -0.93 7.30 -7.42
C VAL A 86 -0.07 8.38 -6.79
N LEU A 87 -0.72 9.25 -6.03
CA LEU A 87 -0.08 10.28 -5.23
C LEU A 87 -0.28 9.94 -3.78
N ARG A 88 0.79 10.03 -2.98
CA ARG A 88 0.74 9.76 -1.55
C ARG A 88 1.50 10.85 -0.81
N GLY A 89 1.00 11.28 0.32
CA GLY A 89 1.66 12.29 1.16
C GLY A 89 1.44 11.98 2.63
N GLY A 90 2.49 12.07 3.44
CA GLY A 90 2.39 11.71 4.84
C GLY A 90 3.72 11.49 5.54
N ARG A 91 3.66 10.72 6.63
CA ARG A 91 4.76 10.38 7.51
C ARG A 91 5.14 8.92 7.36
N TYR A 92 6.42 8.67 7.11
CA TYR A 92 6.99 7.36 6.82
C TYR A 92 7.57 6.69 8.08
N LEU A 93 8.00 5.43 7.95
CA LEU A 93 8.47 4.60 9.07
C LEU A 93 9.69 5.17 9.80
N ALA A 94 10.58 5.89 9.11
CA ALA A 94 11.71 6.55 9.74
C ALA A 94 11.33 7.88 10.44
N GLY A 95 10.03 8.23 10.44
CA GLY A 95 9.48 9.43 11.07
C GLY A 95 9.58 10.70 10.22
N ASP A 96 10.12 10.58 9.01
CA ASP A 96 10.22 11.65 8.03
C ASP A 96 8.88 11.90 7.33
N TRP A 97 8.69 13.14 6.88
CA TRP A 97 7.51 13.57 6.13
C TRP A 97 7.87 13.74 4.67
N GLY A 98 6.98 13.32 3.77
CA GLY A 98 7.22 13.43 2.35
C GLY A 98 6.04 12.99 1.50
N GLY A 99 6.32 12.76 0.22
CA GLY A 99 5.33 12.29 -0.74
C GLY A 99 5.92 11.36 -1.78
N THR A 100 5.09 10.43 -2.24
CA THR A 100 5.39 9.49 -3.31
C THR A 100 4.50 9.78 -4.50
N VAL A 101 5.10 9.84 -5.68
CA VAL A 101 4.41 9.84 -6.96
C VAL A 101 4.69 8.51 -7.64
N GLU A 102 3.65 7.88 -8.13
CA GLU A 102 3.69 6.63 -8.88
C GLU A 102 2.92 6.80 -10.18
N ILE A 103 3.51 6.37 -11.29
CA ILE A 103 2.83 6.31 -12.59
C ILE A 103 3.12 4.96 -13.21
N GLY A 104 2.07 4.29 -13.66
CA GLY A 104 2.18 2.97 -14.28
C GLY A 104 1.20 2.77 -15.41
N ARG A 105 1.46 1.74 -16.22
CA ARG A 105 0.59 1.25 -17.27
C ARG A 105 0.10 -0.14 -16.92
N ARG A 106 -1.20 -0.36 -17.06
CA ARG A 106 -1.81 -1.69 -16.97
C ARG A 106 -2.10 -2.22 -18.36
N PHE A 107 -1.53 -3.39 -18.68
CA PHE A 107 -1.78 -4.08 -19.93
C PHE A 107 -3.02 -4.97 -19.81
N SER A 108 -3.63 -5.31 -20.95
CA SER A 108 -4.77 -6.24 -21.00
C SER A 108 -4.44 -7.64 -20.46
N SER A 109 -3.16 -8.01 -20.43
CA SER A 109 -2.66 -9.24 -19.81
C SER A 109 -2.68 -9.22 -18.28
N GLY A 110 -3.01 -8.09 -17.65
CA GLY A 110 -2.95 -7.90 -16.19
C GLY A 110 -1.54 -7.55 -15.67
N ILE A 111 -0.52 -7.58 -16.53
CA ILE A 111 0.82 -7.10 -16.22
C ILE A 111 0.79 -5.58 -16.02
N GLU A 112 1.56 -5.09 -15.06
CA GLU A 112 1.75 -3.65 -14.85
C GLU A 112 3.22 -3.28 -14.88
N VAL A 113 3.53 -2.18 -15.57
CA VAL A 113 4.86 -1.58 -15.59
C VAL A 113 4.73 -0.15 -15.11
N GLY A 114 5.54 0.27 -14.15
CA GLY A 114 5.49 1.63 -13.67
C GLY A 114 6.76 2.07 -12.98
N GLY A 115 6.79 3.35 -12.63
CA GLY A 115 7.86 3.95 -11.86
C GLY A 115 7.28 4.74 -10.70
N PHE A 116 8.10 4.93 -9.68
CA PHE A 116 7.77 5.79 -8.55
C PHE A 116 8.97 6.62 -8.14
N ALA A 117 8.69 7.73 -7.47
CA ALA A 117 9.66 8.58 -6.80
C ALA A 117 9.08 9.06 -5.46
N THR A 118 9.87 8.96 -4.40
CA THR A 118 9.51 9.39 -3.05
C THR A 118 10.49 10.43 -2.55
N LEU A 119 9.98 11.64 -2.28
CA LEU A 119 10.74 12.74 -1.73
C LEU A 119 10.30 13.00 -0.29
N THR A 120 11.26 13.07 0.64
CA THR A 120 10.99 13.34 2.06
C THR A 120 11.89 14.45 2.58
N ASN A 121 11.63 14.92 3.80
CA ASN A 121 12.41 15.95 4.48
C ASN A 121 13.76 15.45 5.03
N VAL A 122 14.14 14.20 4.75
CA VAL A 122 15.46 13.69 5.10
C VAL A 122 16.53 14.45 4.29
N PRO A 123 17.63 14.91 4.91
CA PRO A 123 18.68 15.61 4.18
C PRO A 123 19.29 14.73 3.08
N PHE A 124 19.51 15.29 1.88
CA PHE A 124 20.10 14.58 0.73
C PHE A 124 21.42 13.85 1.05
N ARG A 125 22.21 14.39 1.98
CA ARG A 125 23.47 13.76 2.44
C ARG A 125 23.27 12.39 3.11
N ARG A 126 22.08 12.13 3.67
CA ARG A 126 21.72 10.81 4.25
C ARG A 126 21.23 9.82 3.19
N PHE A 127 20.73 10.29 2.05
CA PHE A 127 20.28 9.44 0.94
C PHE A 127 21.43 8.86 0.08
N GLY A 128 22.67 9.33 0.23
CA GLY A 128 23.82 8.83 -0.56
C GLY A 128 23.95 9.54 -1.92
N GLU A 129 24.32 8.81 -2.98
CA GLU A 129 24.49 9.33 -4.36
C GLU A 129 23.17 9.74 -5.04
N GLY A 130 22.02 9.49 -4.40
CA GLY A 130 20.70 9.94 -4.85
C GLY A 130 20.07 10.92 -3.87
N SER A 131 19.25 11.86 -4.37
CA SER A 131 18.53 12.85 -3.54
C SER A 131 17.17 12.35 -3.03
N PHE A 132 16.65 11.24 -3.57
CA PHE A 132 15.31 10.74 -3.26
C PHE A 132 15.19 9.27 -3.67
N ASP A 133 14.27 8.53 -3.06
CA ASP A 133 14.00 7.13 -3.42
C ASP A 133 13.25 7.07 -4.75
N LYS A 134 13.67 6.18 -5.64
CA LYS A 134 13.06 6.00 -6.96
C LYS A 134 13.29 4.60 -7.48
N GLY A 135 12.34 4.11 -8.26
CA GLY A 135 12.46 2.81 -8.87
C GLY A 135 11.48 2.60 -10.00
N ILE A 136 11.73 1.53 -10.75
CA ILE A 136 10.81 0.97 -11.75
C ILE A 136 10.36 -0.38 -11.20
N TYR A 137 9.09 -0.70 -11.39
CA TYR A 137 8.55 -1.99 -11.02
C TYR A 137 7.81 -2.65 -12.19
N LEU A 138 7.75 -3.97 -12.08
CA LEU A 138 6.97 -4.85 -12.92
C LEU A 138 6.10 -5.73 -12.01
N ARG A 139 4.78 -5.68 -12.17
CA ARG A 139 3.83 -6.51 -11.41
C ARG A 139 3.20 -7.54 -12.30
N PHE A 140 3.17 -8.79 -11.83
CA PHE A 140 2.57 -9.93 -12.51
C PHE A 140 1.39 -10.48 -11.70
N PRO A 141 0.24 -10.76 -12.33
CA PRO A 141 -0.86 -11.44 -11.65
C PRO A 141 -0.51 -12.91 -11.40
N LEU A 142 -0.60 -13.38 -10.16
CA LEU A 142 -0.31 -14.78 -9.80
C LEU A 142 -1.50 -15.72 -10.02
N GLN A 143 -2.67 -15.18 -10.38
CA GLN A 143 -3.83 -15.97 -10.81
C GLN A 143 -3.54 -16.88 -12.02
N LEU A 144 -2.43 -16.63 -12.74
CA LEU A 144 -1.96 -17.48 -13.84
C LEU A 144 -1.36 -18.84 -13.37
N LEU A 145 -1.17 -19.04 -12.06
CA LEU A 145 -0.43 -20.20 -11.50
C LEU A 145 -1.26 -21.08 -10.55
N GLY A 146 -2.55 -20.81 -10.31
CA GLY A 146 -3.37 -21.57 -9.35
C GLY A 146 -4.68 -20.88 -8.95
N PRO A 147 -5.52 -21.50 -8.10
CA PRO A 147 -6.91 -21.08 -7.90
C PRO A 147 -7.05 -19.68 -7.31
N GLU A 148 -8.01 -18.91 -7.84
CA GLU A 148 -8.66 -17.70 -7.29
C GLU A 148 -7.81 -16.88 -6.28
N THR A 149 -6.63 -16.41 -6.69
CA THR A 149 -5.80 -15.49 -5.89
C THR A 149 -5.72 -14.12 -6.54
N SER A 150 -5.94 -13.07 -5.74
CA SER A 150 -5.64 -11.67 -6.10
C SER A 150 -4.15 -11.33 -5.95
N ALA A 151 -3.32 -12.30 -5.57
CA ALA A 151 -1.91 -12.09 -5.31
C ALA A 151 -1.14 -11.62 -6.55
N ARG A 152 -0.16 -10.74 -6.34
CA ARG A 152 0.72 -10.21 -7.38
C ARG A 152 2.17 -10.40 -7.00
N ALA A 153 2.98 -10.88 -7.93
CA ALA A 153 4.43 -10.81 -7.80
C ALA A 153 4.89 -9.44 -8.27
N THR A 154 5.72 -8.76 -7.47
CA THR A 154 6.30 -7.46 -7.82
C THR A 154 7.82 -7.60 -7.90
N ALA A 155 8.38 -7.30 -9.07
CA ALA A 155 9.82 -7.13 -9.25
C ALA A 155 10.12 -5.63 -9.32
N THR A 156 10.94 -5.11 -8.40
CA THR A 156 11.30 -3.69 -8.33
C THR A 156 12.80 -3.52 -8.52
N VAL A 157 13.19 -2.63 -9.42
CA VAL A 157 14.58 -2.24 -9.67
C VAL A 157 14.78 -0.82 -9.13
N ARG A 158 15.75 -0.66 -8.23
CA ARG A 158 16.11 0.63 -7.61
C ARG A 158 17.59 0.94 -7.88
N PRO A 159 17.94 2.15 -8.34
CA PRO A 159 19.33 2.53 -8.56
C PRO A 159 20.15 2.66 -7.26
N VAL A 160 19.49 3.02 -6.15
CA VAL A 160 20.11 3.20 -4.84
C VAL A 160 19.28 2.43 -3.80
N GLN A 161 19.91 1.57 -3.01
CA GLN A 161 19.23 0.75 -1.99
C GLN A 161 19.00 1.48 -0.66
N ARG A 162 18.86 2.82 -0.67
CA ARG A 162 18.55 3.57 0.56
C ARG A 162 17.05 3.85 0.64
N ASP A 163 16.41 3.22 1.61
CA ASP A 163 14.97 3.25 1.85
C ASP A 163 14.52 4.52 2.62
N GLY A 164 14.75 5.71 2.03
CA GLY A 164 14.07 6.91 2.52
C GLY A 164 12.62 6.92 2.04
N GLY A 165 11.68 7.24 2.93
CA GLY A 165 10.26 7.17 2.60
C GLY A 165 9.68 5.75 2.57
N GLN A 166 10.18 4.84 3.40
CA GLN A 166 9.60 3.50 3.53
C GLN A 166 8.24 3.55 4.24
N ARG A 167 7.23 2.95 3.62
CA ARG A 167 5.91 2.72 4.22
C ARG A 167 5.86 1.40 4.98
N LEU A 168 4.93 1.31 5.92
CA LEU A 168 4.50 0.03 6.48
C LEU A 168 3.91 -0.85 5.37
N ALA A 169 4.46 -2.03 5.18
CA ALA A 169 3.96 -3.06 4.28
C ALA A 169 2.97 -3.95 5.04
N VAL A 170 1.72 -3.52 5.05
CA VAL A 170 0.61 -4.34 5.55
C VAL A 170 0.12 -5.29 4.46
N ASP A 171 -0.25 -6.50 4.85
CA ASP A 171 -1.00 -7.42 3.99
C ASP A 171 -2.29 -6.74 3.51
N ASN A 172 -2.88 -7.16 2.38
CA ASN A 172 -4.23 -6.77 1.93
C ASN A 172 -4.61 -5.26 2.00
N PRO A 173 -3.80 -4.32 1.50
CA PRO A 173 -4.17 -2.89 1.49
C PRO A 173 -5.50 -2.66 0.76
N LEU A 174 -6.37 -1.81 1.33
CA LEU A 174 -7.75 -1.62 0.83
C LEU A 174 -7.81 -1.29 -0.67
N TRP A 175 -6.83 -0.54 -1.18
CA TRP A 175 -6.76 -0.23 -2.61
C TRP A 175 -6.64 -1.48 -3.48
N GLU A 176 -5.77 -2.44 -3.12
CA GLU A 176 -5.59 -3.66 -3.89
C GLU A 176 -6.83 -4.55 -3.81
N VAL A 177 -7.41 -4.68 -2.62
CA VAL A 177 -8.66 -5.43 -2.40
C VAL A 177 -9.81 -4.84 -3.23
N ALA A 178 -9.98 -3.51 -3.20
CA ALA A 178 -11.06 -2.83 -3.92
C ALA A 178 -10.84 -2.80 -5.44
N ARG A 179 -9.60 -2.79 -5.93
CA ARG A 179 -9.31 -2.81 -7.36
C ARG A 179 -9.64 -4.15 -7.99
N ASP A 180 -9.38 -5.24 -7.27
CA ASP A 180 -9.62 -6.61 -7.74
C ASP A 180 -11.08 -7.04 -7.56
N GLY A 181 -11.76 -6.56 -6.51
CA GLY A 181 -13.16 -6.86 -6.21
C GLY A 181 -14.21 -6.24 -7.14
N ARG A 182 -13.85 -5.73 -8.33
CA ARG A 182 -14.72 -4.92 -9.19
C ARG A 182 -15.74 -5.70 -10.06
N ALA A 183 -15.93 -7.00 -9.86
CA ALA A 183 -17.00 -7.77 -10.53
C ALA A 183 -17.92 -8.51 -9.54
N ASP A 184 -17.34 -9.21 -8.58
CA ASP A 184 -18.08 -10.21 -7.79
C ASP A 184 -18.67 -9.69 -6.47
N ALA A 185 -18.01 -8.72 -5.82
CA ALA A 185 -18.44 -8.19 -4.53
C ALA A 185 -19.58 -7.16 -4.67
N LEU A 186 -19.66 -6.48 -5.82
CA LEU A 186 -20.72 -5.50 -6.13
C LEU A 186 -22.05 -6.18 -6.48
N GLN A 187 -22.04 -7.39 -7.09
CA GLN A 187 -23.27 -8.17 -7.34
C GLN A 187 -23.76 -8.92 -6.11
N ARG A 188 -22.87 -9.36 -5.21
CA ARG A 188 -23.24 -10.23 -4.07
C ARG A 188 -23.67 -9.49 -2.79
N GLY A 189 -23.70 -8.16 -2.78
CA GLY A 189 -24.31 -7.35 -1.73
C GLY A 189 -23.85 -7.66 -0.30
N PHE A 190 -22.99 -6.82 0.27
CA PHE A 190 -22.75 -6.63 1.72
C PHE A 190 -22.30 -7.86 2.57
N MET A 191 -22.44 -9.11 2.11
CA MET A 191 -22.13 -10.34 2.88
C MET A 191 -20.94 -11.13 2.33
N GLY A 192 -20.34 -10.70 1.21
CA GLY A 192 -19.22 -11.39 0.56
C GLY A 192 -17.87 -11.27 1.27
N PHE A 193 -17.77 -10.49 2.36
CA PHE A 193 -16.53 -10.27 3.12
C PHE A 193 -16.52 -10.91 4.52
N VAL A 194 -17.59 -11.60 4.92
CA VAL A 194 -17.75 -12.17 6.27
C VAL A 194 -17.67 -13.70 6.26
N ARG A 195 -16.88 -14.28 5.36
CA ARG A 195 -16.58 -15.72 5.42
C ARG A 195 -15.11 -16.00 5.24
#